data_AF-A0A0Q9TNL0-F1
#
_entry.id   AF-A0A0Q9TNL0-F1
#
_cell.length_a   1.000
_cell.length_b   1.000
_cell.length_c   1.000
_cell.angle_alpha   90.00
_cell.angle_beta   90.00
_cell.angle_gamma   90.00
#
_symmetry.space_group_name_H-M   'P 1'
#
loop_
_entity.id
_entity.type
_entity.pdbx_description
1 polymer ?
#
loop_
_entity_poly.entity_id
_entity_poly.type
_entity_poly.pdbx_seq_one_letter_code
_entity_poly.pdbx_strand_id
1 'polypeptide(L)'
;MSETINEFDAAGESPRAYFRTATGTRVHRPECPHLVDTDAHAVTPSERVQHPVCDWSRAQEEGHGREHFATIEDAMRRVGVPVEAHNAVLDALRFVKHDEVFTVHSLTYGALGRDGRTVAGFGKTYYWVGSERINLPSYVDSSRSGHTTPQVYGDVCPTCHLALPLTGVCDDC
;
A
#
# COMPACT_ATOMS: atom_id res chain seq x y z
N MET A 1 -5.88 36.18 -37.17
CA MET A 1 -6.03 36.17 -35.71
C MET A 1 -5.79 34.76 -35.24
N SER A 2 -4.89 34.62 -34.26
CA SER A 2 -4.58 33.44 -33.42
C SER A 2 -4.22 32.13 -34.11
N GLU A 3 -3.01 31.66 -33.85
CA GLU A 3 -2.83 30.40 -33.15
C GLU A 3 -1.47 30.42 -32.42
N THR A 4 -1.58 30.59 -31.11
CA THR A 4 -0.49 30.48 -30.13
C THR A 4 -0.19 28.99 -29.96
N ILE A 5 0.98 28.53 -30.40
CA ILE A 5 1.48 27.20 -30.02
C ILE A 5 2.41 27.42 -28.84
N ASN A 6 1.92 27.06 -27.66
CA ASN A 6 2.62 27.15 -26.39
C ASN A 6 3.96 26.41 -26.44
N GLU A 7 5.04 27.16 -26.18
CA GLU A 7 6.27 26.64 -25.60
C GLU A 7 5.94 25.97 -24.25
N PHE A 8 5.91 24.64 -24.24
CA PHE A 8 6.15 23.85 -23.03
C PHE A 8 7.28 22.86 -23.31
N ASP A 9 8.46 23.40 -23.59
CA ASP A 9 9.72 22.68 -23.35
C ASP A 9 10.11 22.87 -21.89
N ALA A 10 9.53 22.05 -21.01
CA ALA A 10 10.08 21.81 -19.69
C ALA A 10 10.95 20.55 -19.77
N ALA A 11 12.25 20.77 -19.98
CA ALA A 11 13.38 19.90 -19.62
C ALA A 11 13.09 18.39 -19.46
N GLY A 12 13.24 17.64 -20.56
CA GLY A 12 14.17 16.51 -20.62
C GLY A 12 14.13 15.40 -19.56
N GLU A 13 13.02 15.12 -18.89
CA GLU A 13 12.89 13.87 -18.15
C GLU A 13 12.48 12.77 -19.13
N SER A 14 13.43 11.89 -19.46
CA SER A 14 13.11 10.69 -20.23
C SER A 14 11.94 9.99 -19.55
N PRO A 15 10.88 9.57 -20.29
CA PRO A 15 9.72 8.95 -19.68
C PRO A 15 10.18 7.80 -18.78
N ARG A 16 9.91 7.92 -17.47
CA ARG A 16 10.39 6.95 -16.48
C ARG A 16 9.94 5.56 -16.90
N ALA A 17 10.92 4.67 -17.11
CA ALA A 17 10.65 3.32 -17.58
C ALA A 17 9.77 2.58 -16.57
N TYR A 18 8.69 2.00 -17.08
CA TYR A 18 7.79 1.15 -16.31
C TYR A 18 8.19 -0.31 -16.41
N PHE A 19 7.89 -1.09 -15.39
CA PHE A 19 8.20 -2.50 -15.27
C PHE A 19 6.93 -3.31 -15.03
N ARG A 20 6.94 -4.56 -15.50
CA ARG A 20 5.85 -5.50 -15.33
C ARG A 20 6.42 -6.86 -14.96
N THR A 21 5.74 -7.52 -14.02
CA THR A 21 6.06 -8.90 -13.66
C THR A 21 5.44 -9.85 -14.68
N ALA A 22 6.03 -11.03 -14.89
CA ALA A 22 5.61 -11.95 -15.96
C ALA A 22 4.10 -12.27 -15.97
N THR A 23 3.46 -12.31 -14.79
CA THR A 23 2.03 -12.62 -14.61
C THR A 23 1.19 -11.43 -14.15
N GLY A 24 1.80 -10.25 -13.97
CA GLY A 24 1.13 -9.09 -13.41
C GLY A 24 0.12 -8.47 -14.37
N THR A 25 -0.99 -7.97 -13.82
CA THR A 25 -2.02 -7.23 -14.57
C THR A 25 -1.78 -5.72 -14.58
N ARG A 26 -0.78 -5.24 -13.83
CA ARG A 26 -0.48 -3.82 -13.63
C ARG A 26 0.97 -3.53 -13.97
N VAL A 27 1.26 -2.26 -14.22
CA VAL A 27 2.62 -1.75 -14.47
C VAL A 27 3.12 -0.92 -13.29
N HIS A 28 4.43 -0.94 -13.09
CA HIS A 28 5.08 -0.51 -11.86
C HIS A 28 6.24 0.44 -12.15
N ARG A 29 6.41 1.46 -11.32
CA ARG A 29 7.66 2.24 -11.32
C ARG A 29 8.82 1.36 -10.81
N PRO A 30 10.09 1.67 -11.18
CA PRO A 30 11.25 0.86 -10.79
C PRO A 30 11.36 0.65 -9.28
N GLU A 31 11.00 1.67 -8.50
CA GLU A 31 10.99 1.70 -7.04
C GLU A 31 9.75 1.05 -6.39
N CYS A 32 8.87 0.40 -7.17
CA CYS A 32 7.66 -0.20 -6.65
C CYS A 32 7.97 -1.44 -5.78
N PRO A 33 7.43 -1.52 -4.54
CA PRO A 33 7.63 -2.68 -3.67
C PRO A 33 7.17 -4.01 -4.26
N HIS A 34 6.23 -4.01 -5.20
CA HIS A 34 5.78 -5.22 -5.89
C HIS A 34 6.83 -5.84 -6.84
N LEU A 35 7.94 -5.14 -7.09
CA LEU A 35 9.05 -5.65 -7.92
C LEU A 35 10.16 -6.30 -7.08
N VAL A 36 10.09 -6.24 -5.75
CA VAL A 36 11.08 -6.86 -4.87
C VAL A 36 11.06 -8.38 -5.07
N ASP A 37 12.23 -8.97 -5.28
CA ASP A 37 12.46 -10.40 -5.51
C ASP A 37 11.57 -11.04 -6.61
N THR A 38 11.13 -10.22 -7.57
CA THR A 38 10.25 -10.67 -8.66
C THR A 38 10.92 -10.46 -10.02
N ASP A 39 10.82 -11.45 -10.90
CA ASP A 39 11.25 -11.30 -12.28
C ASP A 39 10.35 -10.32 -13.03
N ALA A 40 10.96 -9.25 -13.55
CA ALA A 40 10.25 -8.13 -14.16
C ALA A 40 11.00 -7.60 -15.39
N HIS A 41 10.25 -7.27 -16.43
CA HIS A 41 10.79 -6.68 -17.66
C HIS A 41 10.30 -5.25 -17.86
N ALA A 42 11.05 -4.48 -18.64
CA ALA A 42 10.65 -3.15 -19.05
C ALA A 42 9.40 -3.22 -19.94
N VAL A 43 8.40 -2.41 -19.61
CA VAL A 43 7.10 -2.34 -20.28
C VAL A 43 7.25 -1.76 -21.67
N THR A 44 6.69 -2.44 -22.66
CA THR A 44 6.58 -1.92 -24.04
C THR A 44 5.48 -0.87 -24.14
N PRO A 45 5.50 0.02 -25.16
CA PRO A 45 4.43 1.01 -25.35
C PRO A 45 3.03 0.41 -25.49
N SER A 46 2.90 -0.77 -26.11
CA SER A 46 1.62 -1.47 -26.23
C SER A 46 1.11 -2.00 -24.90
N GLU A 47 1.97 -2.62 -24.09
CA GLU A 47 1.62 -3.05 -22.73
C GLU A 47 1.22 -1.86 -21.84
N ARG A 48 1.84 -0.69 -22.02
CA ARG A 48 1.53 0.52 -21.26
C ARG A 48 0.08 0.99 -21.47
N VAL A 49 -0.51 0.74 -22.63
CA VAL A 49 -1.91 1.07 -22.94
C VAL A 49 -2.88 0.02 -22.37
N GLN A 50 -2.45 -1.24 -22.31
CA GLN A 50 -3.30 -2.37 -21.90
C GLN A 50 -3.36 -2.56 -20.38
N HIS A 51 -2.32 -2.14 -19.66
CA HIS A 51 -2.19 -2.39 -18.24
C HIS A 51 -2.23 -1.09 -17.43
N PRO A 52 -3.16 -0.97 -16.47
CA PRO A 52 -3.19 0.20 -15.61
C PRO A 52 -1.95 0.27 -14.71
N VAL A 53 -1.58 1.49 -14.32
CA VAL A 53 -0.53 1.73 -13.33
C VAL A 53 -0.97 1.17 -11.99
N CYS A 54 -0.06 0.51 -11.28
CA CYS A 54 -0.38 0.03 -9.94
C CYS A 54 -0.62 1.21 -8.98
N ASP A 55 -1.54 1.02 -8.03
CA ASP A 55 -2.02 2.09 -7.15
C ASP A 55 -0.88 2.81 -6.42
N TRP A 56 0.12 2.04 -5.98
CA TRP A 56 1.32 2.60 -5.34
C TRP A 56 2.12 3.49 -6.30
N SER A 57 2.35 3.03 -7.54
CA SER A 57 3.13 3.80 -8.51
C SER A 57 2.39 5.05 -8.96
N ARG A 58 1.07 4.96 -9.12
CA ARG A 58 0.20 6.10 -9.39
C ARG A 58 0.26 7.13 -8.26
N ALA A 59 0.15 6.68 -7.00
CA ALA A 59 0.28 7.57 -5.85
C ALA A 59 1.65 8.28 -5.80
N GLN A 60 2.73 7.64 -6.24
CA GLN A 60 4.04 8.32 -6.37
C GLN A 60 4.05 9.38 -7.48
N GLU A 61 3.37 9.15 -8.61
CA GLU A 61 3.25 10.14 -9.70
C GLU A 61 2.44 11.36 -9.27
N GLU A 62 1.38 11.13 -8.50
CA GLU A 62 0.51 12.17 -7.94
C GLU A 62 1.16 12.92 -6.76
N GLY A 63 2.40 12.55 -6.38
CA GLY A 63 3.12 13.18 -5.26
C GLY A 63 2.63 12.76 -3.87
N HIS A 64 1.79 11.72 -3.79
CA HIS A 64 1.19 11.23 -2.56
C HIS A 64 1.91 10.03 -1.94
N GLY A 65 2.97 9.53 -2.57
CA GLY A 65 3.39 8.15 -2.37
C GLY A 65 4.17 7.83 -1.09
N ARG A 66 5.16 8.65 -0.70
CA ARG A 66 5.96 8.47 0.53
C ARG A 66 5.95 9.74 1.38
N GLU A 67 5.66 9.59 2.66
CA GLU A 67 5.90 10.62 3.68
C GLU A 67 7.18 10.24 4.42
N HIS A 68 8.20 11.10 4.38
CA HIS A 68 9.52 10.82 4.95
C HIS A 68 9.66 11.36 6.37
N PHE A 69 10.40 10.64 7.21
CA PHE A 69 10.59 10.95 8.63
C PHE A 69 12.07 10.94 9.00
N ALA A 70 12.43 11.71 10.03
CA ALA A 70 13.78 11.72 10.58
C ALA A 70 14.06 10.49 11.46
N THR A 71 13.02 9.92 12.08
CA THR A 71 13.15 8.79 13.02
C THR A 71 12.14 7.69 12.75
N ILE A 72 12.48 6.47 13.15
CA ILE A 72 11.58 5.31 13.07
C ILE A 72 10.36 5.54 13.97
N GLU A 73 10.56 6.16 15.12
CA GLU A 73 9.55 6.49 16.11
C GLU A 73 8.48 7.45 15.58
N ASP A 74 8.88 8.49 14.84
CA ASP A 74 7.93 9.39 14.18
C ASP A 74 7.06 8.64 13.17
N ALA A 75 7.69 7.79 12.36
CA ALA A 75 6.97 6.96 11.40
C ALA A 75 6.06 5.92 12.08
N MET A 76 6.47 5.34 13.21
CA MET A 76 5.62 4.45 14.03
C MET A 76 4.39 5.18 14.57
N ARG A 77 4.57 6.41 15.07
CA ARG A 77 3.44 7.26 15.49
C ARG A 77 2.50 7.54 14.32
N ARG A 78 3.05 7.85 13.14
CA ARG A 78 2.27 8.13 11.93
C ARG A 78 1.42 6.94 11.49
N VAL A 79 1.99 5.73 11.51
CA VAL A 79 1.30 4.47 11.18
C VAL A 79 0.28 4.08 12.26
N GLY A 80 0.49 4.50 13.50
CA GLY A 80 -0.31 4.09 14.65
C GLY A 80 0.10 2.73 15.19
N VAL A 81 1.41 2.44 15.21
CA VAL A 81 1.95 1.28 15.93
C VAL A 81 1.69 1.48 17.43
N PRO A 82 1.15 0.49 18.16
CA PRO A 82 0.93 0.60 19.60
C PRO A 82 2.23 0.91 20.36
N VAL A 83 2.17 1.82 21.33
CA VAL A 83 3.36 2.32 22.06
C VAL A 83 4.11 1.18 22.76
N GLU A 84 3.36 0.21 23.31
CA GLU A 84 3.88 -0.99 23.93
C GLU A 84 4.72 -1.88 22.99
N ALA A 85 4.52 -1.73 21.67
CA ALA A 85 5.25 -2.48 20.65
C ALA A 85 6.44 -1.72 20.05
N HIS A 86 6.62 -0.43 20.35
CA HIS A 86 7.68 0.40 19.75
C HIS A 86 9.07 -0.17 20.01
N ASN A 87 9.36 -0.56 21.26
CA ASN A 87 10.68 -1.10 21.61
C ASN A 87 11.00 -2.38 20.84
N ALA A 88 10.00 -3.28 20.65
CA ALA A 88 10.21 -4.50 19.89
C ALA A 88 10.58 -4.21 18.42
N VAL A 89 9.92 -3.22 17.80
CA VAL A 89 10.24 -2.79 16.43
C VAL A 89 11.64 -2.15 16.38
N LEU A 90 11.95 -1.22 17.29
CA LEU A 90 13.26 -0.56 17.33
C LEU A 90 14.38 -1.58 17.54
N ASP A 91 14.19 -2.55 18.44
CA ASP A 91 15.16 -3.60 18.69
C ASP A 91 15.38 -4.52 17.50
N ALA A 92 14.34 -4.82 16.74
CA ALA A 92 14.46 -5.62 15.53
C ALA A 92 15.19 -4.87 14.41
N LEU A 93 14.94 -3.55 14.30
CA LEU A 93 15.44 -2.73 13.19
C LEU A 93 16.79 -2.05 13.46
N ARG A 94 17.31 -2.08 14.70
CA ARG A 94 18.52 -1.32 15.11
C ARG A 94 19.77 -1.59 14.29
N PHE A 95 19.87 -2.77 13.65
CA PHE A 95 21.03 -3.14 12.82
C PHE A 95 20.77 -3.03 11.32
N VAL A 96 19.57 -2.62 10.91
CA VAL A 96 19.24 -2.43 9.50
C VAL A 96 19.88 -1.15 9.00
N LYS A 97 20.83 -1.28 8.07
CA LYS A 97 21.42 -0.13 7.38
C LYS A 97 20.39 0.49 6.45
N HIS A 98 20.12 1.79 6.63
CA HIS A 98 19.15 2.55 5.84
C HIS A 98 19.62 4.01 5.70
N ASP A 99 19.10 4.70 4.68
CA ASP A 99 19.27 6.14 4.46
C ASP A 99 17.93 6.89 4.47
N GLU A 100 16.81 6.17 4.47
CA GLU A 100 15.47 6.73 4.48
C GLU A 100 14.57 6.04 5.51
N VAL A 101 13.69 6.81 6.14
CA VAL A 101 12.53 6.31 6.89
C VAL A 101 11.29 6.94 6.25
N PHE A 102 10.29 6.13 5.91
CA PHE A 102 9.07 6.66 5.29
C PHE A 102 7.83 5.83 5.63
N THR A 103 6.65 6.42 5.44
CA THR A 103 5.38 5.70 5.41
C THR A 103 4.76 5.75 4.03
N VAL A 104 4.02 4.71 3.67
CA VAL A 104 3.19 4.75 2.45
C VAL A 104 1.92 5.56 2.69
N HIS A 105 1.36 6.13 1.62
CA HIS A 105 0.14 6.93 1.65
C HIS A 105 -1.01 6.31 2.46
N SER A 106 -1.24 5.00 2.29
CA SER A 106 -2.31 4.26 2.95
C SER A 106 -2.10 4.07 4.46
N LEU A 107 -0.94 4.45 4.98
CA LEU A 107 -0.54 4.25 6.39
C LEU A 107 -0.63 2.80 6.86
N THR A 108 -0.58 1.87 5.91
CA THR A 108 -0.62 0.43 6.19
C THR A 108 0.69 -0.05 6.81
N TYR A 109 1.79 0.65 6.53
CA TYR A 109 3.11 0.40 7.10
C TYR A 109 4.05 1.61 6.99
N GLY A 110 5.12 1.58 7.79
CA GLY A 110 6.34 2.35 7.64
C GLY A 110 7.49 1.44 7.21
N ALA A 111 8.50 2.01 6.56
CA ALA A 111 9.58 1.25 5.96
C ALA A 111 10.91 2.00 6.05
N LEU A 112 11.98 1.21 5.99
CA LEU A 112 13.37 1.67 5.89
C LEU A 112 13.84 1.49 4.45
N GLY A 113 14.29 2.58 3.85
CA GLY A 113 14.88 2.61 2.51
C GLY A 113 16.40 2.59 2.56
N ARG A 114 17.01 1.93 1.59
CA ARG A 114 18.45 1.99 1.33
C ARG A 114 18.66 2.06 -0.18
N ASP A 115 19.36 3.09 -0.65
CA ASP A 115 19.67 3.26 -2.07
C ASP A 115 18.40 3.15 -2.96
N GLY A 116 17.29 3.73 -2.49
CA GLY A 116 15.97 3.74 -3.16
C GLY A 116 15.12 2.47 -3.00
N ARG A 117 15.61 1.43 -2.31
CA ARG A 117 14.92 0.15 -2.11
C ARG A 117 14.48 -0.04 -0.67
N THR A 118 13.29 -0.61 -0.46
CA THR A 118 12.84 -1.01 0.88
C THR A 118 13.65 -2.21 1.36
N VAL A 119 14.26 -2.10 2.54
CA VAL A 119 15.08 -3.18 3.15
C VAL A 119 14.44 -3.79 4.40
N ALA A 120 13.57 -3.05 5.08
CA ALA A 120 12.84 -3.49 6.26
C ALA A 120 11.61 -2.59 6.49
N GLY A 121 10.77 -2.94 7.47
CA GLY A 121 9.70 -2.05 7.90
C GLY A 121 8.83 -2.61 9.00
N PHE A 122 7.73 -1.90 9.27
CA PHE A 122 6.81 -2.19 10.35
C PHE A 122 5.38 -1.76 10.01
N GLY A 123 4.41 -2.50 10.54
CA GLY A 123 3.00 -2.15 10.56
C GLY A 123 2.44 -2.19 11.98
N LYS A 124 1.13 -1.97 12.12
CA LYS A 124 0.46 -1.93 13.43
C LYS A 124 0.62 -3.20 14.27
N THR A 125 0.81 -4.34 13.60
CA THR A 125 0.80 -5.66 14.22
C THR A 125 1.97 -6.55 13.80
N TYR A 126 2.96 -6.00 13.08
CA TYR A 126 4.09 -6.78 12.57
C TYR A 126 5.29 -5.90 12.27
N TYR A 127 6.45 -6.52 12.10
CA TYR A 127 7.61 -5.94 11.43
C TYR A 127 8.24 -6.95 10.47
N TRP A 128 9.14 -6.49 9.61
CA TRP A 128 9.89 -7.38 8.72
C TRP A 128 11.30 -6.86 8.46
N VAL A 129 12.22 -7.79 8.21
CA VAL A 129 13.58 -7.54 7.74
C VAL A 129 13.85 -8.49 6.58
N GLY A 130 14.16 -7.97 5.40
CA GLY A 130 14.18 -8.79 4.19
C GLY A 130 12.80 -9.41 3.89
N SER A 131 12.75 -10.73 3.71
CA SER A 131 11.50 -11.48 3.43
C SER A 131 10.79 -12.01 4.68
N GLU A 132 11.43 -11.93 5.85
CA GLU A 132 10.88 -12.49 7.08
C GLU A 132 9.95 -11.48 7.77
N ARG A 133 8.69 -11.86 7.93
CA ARG A 133 7.67 -11.07 8.64
C ARG A 133 7.39 -11.69 10.00
N ILE A 134 7.50 -10.88 11.05
CA ILE A 134 7.32 -11.30 12.44
C ILE A 134 6.14 -10.51 13.02
N ASN A 135 5.21 -11.23 13.64
CA ASN A 135 4.05 -10.63 14.29
C ASN A 135 4.44 -10.01 15.64
N LEU A 136 3.90 -8.82 15.92
CA LEU A 136 4.04 -8.18 17.22
C LEU A 136 3.14 -8.86 18.27
N PRO A 137 3.41 -8.73 19.58
CA PRO A 137 2.59 -9.36 20.62
C PRO A 137 1.10 -8.97 20.59
N SER A 138 0.79 -7.79 20.04
CA SER A 138 -0.58 -7.29 19.83
C SER A 138 -1.28 -7.92 18.62
N TYR A 139 -0.59 -8.74 17.83
CA TYR A 139 -1.18 -9.48 16.74
C TYR A 139 -2.13 -10.55 17.27
N VAL A 140 -3.41 -10.35 17.00
CA VAL A 140 -4.41 -11.39 17.13
C VAL A 140 -4.54 -12.03 15.76
N ASP A 141 -4.30 -13.34 15.69
CA ASP A 141 -4.58 -14.12 14.48
C ASP A 141 -6.08 -14.14 14.26
N SER A 142 -6.58 -13.11 13.59
CA SER A 142 -7.92 -13.14 13.05
C SER A 142 -7.81 -13.91 11.75
N SER A 143 -8.04 -15.22 11.80
CA SER A 143 -8.49 -15.97 10.63
C SER A 143 -9.76 -15.29 10.10
N ARG A 144 -9.59 -14.27 9.24
CA ARG A 144 -10.65 -13.47 8.62
C ARG A 144 -10.45 -13.48 7.12
N SER A 145 -10.81 -14.62 6.53
CA SER A 145 -11.66 -14.60 5.36
C SER A 145 -12.98 -13.91 5.73
N GLY A 146 -13.16 -12.67 5.26
CA GLY A 146 -14.46 -11.99 5.24
C GLY A 146 -15.03 -11.59 6.60
N HIS A 147 -16.01 -10.71 6.56
CA HIS A 147 -16.85 -10.38 7.69
C HIS A 147 -17.54 -11.64 8.24
N THR A 148 -17.11 -12.12 9.40
CA THR A 148 -17.85 -13.12 10.20
C THR A 148 -18.22 -12.55 11.57
N THR A 149 -18.63 -11.28 11.62
CA THR A 149 -19.69 -10.98 12.58
C THR A 149 -20.93 -11.68 12.00
N PRO A 150 -21.60 -12.60 12.71
CA PRO A 150 -22.96 -12.94 12.35
C PRO A 150 -23.75 -11.63 12.47
N GLN A 151 -23.95 -10.94 11.36
CA GLN A 151 -25.04 -10.00 11.30
C GLN A 151 -26.27 -10.88 11.37
N VAL A 152 -26.89 -10.93 12.54
CA VAL A 152 -28.15 -11.66 12.71
C VAL A 152 -29.20 -10.81 12.00
N TYR A 153 -29.28 -10.97 10.69
CA TYR A 153 -30.39 -10.49 9.89
C TYR A 153 -31.51 -11.51 9.99
N GLY A 154 -32.76 -11.04 9.99
CA GLY A 154 -33.92 -11.90 9.80
C GLY A 154 -33.97 -12.45 8.37
N ASP A 155 -35.11 -13.05 8.02
CA ASP A 155 -35.36 -13.51 6.65
C ASP A 155 -35.27 -12.37 5.61
N VAL A 156 -35.27 -12.71 4.33
CA VAL A 156 -35.29 -11.71 3.25
C VAL A 156 -36.72 -11.22 3.03
N CYS A 157 -36.91 -9.91 2.86
CA CYS A 157 -38.22 -9.35 2.51
C CYS A 157 -38.69 -9.91 1.14
N PRO A 158 -39.90 -10.51 1.01
CA PRO A 158 -40.36 -11.07 -0.26
C PRO A 158 -40.68 -10.00 -1.32
N THR A 159 -40.86 -8.75 -0.91
CA THR A 159 -41.15 -7.62 -1.82
C THR A 159 -39.87 -6.88 -2.19
N CYS A 160 -39.17 -6.39 -1.17
CA CYS A 160 -38.06 -5.48 -1.31
C CYS A 160 -36.71 -6.23 -1.50
N HIS A 161 -36.66 -7.55 -1.26
CA HIS A 161 -35.48 -8.43 -1.39
C HIS A 161 -34.24 -8.00 -0.57
N LEU A 162 -34.45 -7.13 0.41
CA LEU A 162 -33.44 -6.72 1.39
C LEU A 162 -33.49 -7.63 2.63
N ALA A 163 -32.35 -7.75 3.32
CA ALA A 163 -32.25 -8.49 4.57
C ALA A 163 -33.09 -7.78 5.65
N LEU A 164 -34.04 -8.48 6.28
CA LEU A 164 -34.89 -7.88 7.31
C LEU A 164 -34.12 -7.68 8.62
N PRO A 165 -34.48 -6.67 9.43
CA PRO A 165 -34.14 -6.67 10.84
C PRO A 165 -34.77 -7.89 11.55
N LEU A 166 -34.24 -8.27 12.72
CA LEU A 166 -34.74 -9.44 13.50
C LEU A 166 -36.21 -9.34 13.93
N THR A 167 -36.80 -8.16 13.84
CA THR A 167 -38.22 -7.93 14.08
C THR A 167 -39.10 -8.50 12.97
N GLY A 168 -38.53 -8.81 11.80
CA GLY A 168 -39.26 -9.33 10.64
C GLY A 168 -40.10 -8.30 9.89
N VAL A 169 -39.97 -7.01 10.24
CA VAL A 169 -40.70 -5.91 9.59
C VAL A 169 -39.73 -5.15 8.68
N CYS A 170 -40.12 -4.93 7.43
CA CYS A 170 -39.38 -4.06 6.52
C CYS A 170 -39.83 -2.62 6.77
N ASP A 171 -38.91 -1.66 6.88
CA ASP A 171 -39.27 -0.25 7.06
C ASP A 171 -39.63 0.44 5.71
N ASP A 172 -39.23 -0.19 4.60
CA ASP A 172 -39.42 0.33 3.23
C ASP A 172 -40.62 -0.28 2.49
N CYS A 173 -41.33 -1.21 3.15
CA CYS A 173 -42.60 -1.75 2.71
C CYS A 173 -43.60 -1.67 3.91
#